data_AF-A0A2M6YBV5-F1
#
_entry.id   AF-A0A2M6YBV5-F1
#
_cell.length_a   1.000
_cell.length_b   1.000
_cell.length_c   1.000
_cell.angle_alpha   90.00
_cell.angle_beta   90.00
_cell.angle_gamma   90.00
#
_symmetry.space_group_name_H-M   'P 1'
#
loop_
_entity.id
_entity.type
_entity.pdbx_description
1 polymer ?
#
loop_
_entity_poly.entity_id
_entity_poly.type
_entity_poly.pdbx_seq_one_letter_code
_entity_poly.pdbx_strand_id
1 'polypeptide(L)'
;MRGRPRRKRKIEFLPEVTYFKPAGIPMRQMQTEVLTLDEIEAIRLADLNNLTQEEAAEKMEISRVTFLRIIDRAHQKIAKALISGYAIKMEGGDVEMPNLDTTGPAGIGPTTGRGFGRGRGRGQGLGGTAECVCPDCEEKVPHTRGIPCIQTKCPKCGSRMTGKFCGK
;
A
#
# COMPACT_ATOMS: atom_id res chain seq x y z
N MET A 1 -14.36 7.31 26.91
CA MET A 1 -14.90 7.61 25.56
C MET A 1 -14.29 6.64 24.55
N ARG A 2 -15.07 5.72 23.98
CA ARG A 2 -14.62 4.96 22.81
C ARG A 2 -14.69 5.91 21.61
N GLY A 3 -13.54 6.41 21.15
CA GLY A 3 -13.48 7.28 19.99
C GLY A 3 -14.05 6.56 18.77
N ARG A 4 -14.83 7.26 17.94
CA ARG A 4 -15.26 6.76 16.63
C ARG A 4 -14.01 6.29 15.88
N PRO A 5 -13.96 5.03 15.38
CA PRO A 5 -12.83 4.57 14.59
C PRO A 5 -12.59 5.55 13.46
N ARG A 6 -11.33 5.96 13.26
CA ARG A 6 -10.99 6.81 12.13
C ARG A 6 -11.33 6.02 10.87
N ARG A 7 -12.15 6.59 9.99
CA ARG A 7 -12.34 6.01 8.66
C ARG A 7 -10.97 6.00 7.98
N LYS A 8 -10.62 4.86 7.38
CA LYS A 8 -9.43 4.78 6.56
C LYS A 8 -9.62 5.69 5.35
N ARG A 9 -8.56 6.38 4.95
CA ARG A 9 -8.58 7.45 3.95
C ARG A 9 -8.11 6.91 2.61
N LYS A 10 -8.75 7.27 1.50
CA LYS A 10 -8.30 6.80 0.18
C LYS A 10 -7.05 7.55 -0.26
N ILE A 11 -6.05 6.83 -0.75
CA ILE A 11 -4.84 7.38 -1.38
C ILE A 11 -4.66 6.78 -2.77
N GLU A 12 -4.38 7.60 -3.78
CA GLU A 12 -4.17 7.11 -5.15
C GLU A 12 -2.67 7.01 -5.50
N PHE A 13 -1.79 7.49 -4.64
CA PHE A 13 -0.37 7.58 -4.91
C PHE A 13 0.49 6.97 -3.81
N LEU A 14 1.49 6.18 -4.22
CA LEU A 14 2.56 5.71 -3.36
C LEU A 14 3.89 6.32 -3.82
N PRO A 15 4.62 7.01 -2.94
CA PRO A 15 5.91 7.57 -3.30
C PRO A 15 6.97 6.45 -3.43
N GLU A 16 7.70 6.42 -4.54
CA GLU A 16 8.83 5.51 -4.75
C GLU A 16 10.02 5.87 -3.85
N VAL A 17 10.27 7.18 -3.70
CA VAL A 17 11.25 7.72 -2.76
C VAL A 17 10.54 7.86 -1.42
N THR A 18 11.00 7.14 -0.39
CA THR A 18 10.40 7.16 0.95
C THR A 18 11.23 7.93 1.98
N TYR A 19 12.39 8.48 1.57
CA TYR A 19 13.32 9.16 2.47
C TYR A 19 14.05 10.33 1.79
N PHE A 20 13.90 11.53 2.34
CA PHE A 20 14.69 12.71 1.97
C PHE A 20 15.61 13.10 3.11
N LYS A 21 16.86 13.43 2.79
CA LYS A 21 17.85 13.87 3.79
C LYS A 21 18.55 15.16 3.35
N PRO A 22 18.78 16.10 4.27
CA PRO A 22 19.63 17.24 4.00
C PRO A 22 21.08 16.80 3.79
N ALA A 23 21.81 17.54 2.94
CA ALA A 23 23.22 17.28 2.67
C ALA A 23 24.09 17.74 3.86
N GLY A 24 25.24 17.06 4.06
CA GLY A 24 26.26 17.49 5.03
C GLY A 24 26.04 17.08 6.49
N ILE A 25 24.89 16.51 6.85
CA ILE A 25 24.61 16.07 8.23
C ILE A 25 24.76 14.54 8.35
N PRO A 26 25.62 14.02 9.24
CA PRO A 26 25.76 12.58 9.49
C PRO A 26 24.49 11.96 10.07
N MET A 27 24.11 10.76 9.59
CA MET A 27 22.89 10.04 10.00
C MET A 27 22.74 9.86 11.51
N ARG A 28 23.84 9.79 12.28
CA ARG A 28 23.82 9.58 13.73
C ARG A 28 23.31 10.78 14.54
N GLN A 29 23.34 11.98 13.97
CA GLN A 29 22.94 13.23 14.64
C GLN A 29 21.66 13.82 14.01
N MET A 30 21.11 13.13 13.01
CA MET A 30 19.99 13.61 12.21
C MET A 30 18.67 13.23 12.88
N GLN A 31 17.86 14.25 13.16
CA GLN A 31 16.47 14.03 13.54
C GLN A 31 15.62 13.80 12.28
N THR A 32 14.57 13.01 12.42
CA THR A 32 13.68 12.65 11.32
C THR A 32 12.24 13.07 11.63
N GLU A 33 11.62 13.81 10.73
CA GLU A 33 10.16 14.02 10.74
C GLU A 33 9.48 12.95 9.89
N VAL A 34 8.40 12.39 10.42
CA VAL A 34 7.61 11.37 9.71
C VAL A 34 6.38 12.03 9.09
N LEU A 35 6.34 12.06 7.77
CA LEU A 35 5.15 12.40 6.98
C LEU A 35 4.37 11.12 6.67
N THR A 36 3.08 11.13 6.96
CA THR A 36 2.20 9.98 6.72
C THR A 36 1.69 9.96 5.28
N LEU A 37 1.27 8.80 4.78
CA LEU A 37 0.86 8.63 3.38
C LEU A 37 -0.34 9.51 2.99
N ASP A 38 -1.26 9.75 3.94
CA ASP A 38 -2.38 10.68 3.79
C ASP A 38 -1.94 12.15 3.73
N GLU A 39 -0.89 12.54 4.46
CA GLU A 39 -0.31 13.88 4.39
C GLU A 39 0.36 14.12 3.04
N ILE A 40 1.07 13.12 2.52
CA ILE A 40 1.71 13.18 1.20
C ILE A 40 0.66 13.27 0.09
N GLU A 41 -0.40 12.44 0.18
CA GLU A 41 -1.48 12.50 -0.79
C GLU A 41 -2.18 13.86 -0.76
N ALA A 42 -2.41 14.43 0.42
CA ALA A 42 -2.99 15.75 0.56
C ALA A 42 -2.10 16.83 -0.10
N ILE A 43 -0.78 16.79 0.11
CA ILE A 43 0.18 17.69 -0.55
C ILE A 43 0.13 17.51 -2.07
N ARG A 44 0.10 16.27 -2.56
CA ARG A 44 0.02 15.97 -4.00
C ARG A 44 -1.25 16.57 -4.61
N LEU A 45 -2.39 16.39 -3.96
CA LEU A 45 -3.68 16.87 -4.47
C LEU A 45 -3.79 18.40 -4.41
N ALA A 46 -3.39 19.02 -3.30
CA ALA A 46 -3.51 20.46 -3.11
C ALA A 46 -2.39 21.24 -3.82
N ASP A 47 -1.12 20.91 -3.56
CA ASP A 47 0.01 21.76 -3.94
C ASP A 47 0.56 21.38 -5.32
N LEU A 48 0.55 20.09 -5.70
CA LEU A 48 1.07 19.65 -7.01
C LEU A 48 -0.01 19.69 -8.09
N ASN A 49 -1.20 19.14 -7.80
CA ASN A 49 -2.30 19.08 -8.76
C ASN A 49 -3.19 20.34 -8.75
N ASN A 50 -2.94 21.28 -7.83
CA ASN A 50 -3.69 22.54 -7.70
C ASN A 50 -5.21 22.36 -7.59
N LEU A 51 -5.66 21.26 -6.96
CA LEU A 51 -7.08 21.00 -6.75
C LEU A 51 -7.64 21.89 -5.65
N THR A 52 -8.93 22.18 -5.73
CA THR A 52 -9.63 22.84 -4.62
C THR A 52 -9.69 21.91 -3.41
N GLN A 53 -9.82 22.49 -2.21
CA GLN A 53 -9.95 21.72 -0.97
C GLN A 53 -11.16 20.77 -0.97
N GLU A 54 -12.21 21.12 -1.72
CA GLU A 54 -13.43 20.34 -1.84
C GLU A 54 -13.19 19.11 -2.72
N GLU A 55 -12.62 19.31 -3.91
CA GLU A 55 -12.27 18.22 -4.83
C GLU A 55 -11.22 17.27 -4.21
N ALA A 56 -10.21 17.82 -3.54
CA ALA A 56 -9.18 17.02 -2.90
C ALA A 56 -9.73 16.20 -1.72
N ALA A 57 -10.66 16.77 -0.94
CA ALA A 57 -11.33 16.05 0.14
C ALA A 57 -12.25 14.93 -0.38
N GLU A 58 -12.94 15.18 -1.51
CA GLU A 58 -13.77 14.19 -2.18
C GLU A 58 -12.94 13.00 -2.67
N LYS A 59 -11.81 13.25 -3.35
CA LYS A 59 -10.89 12.19 -3.81
C LYS A 59 -10.35 11.31 -2.68
N MET A 60 -10.10 11.90 -1.52
CA MET A 60 -9.64 11.17 -0.33
C MET A 60 -10.78 10.52 0.49
N GLU A 61 -12.04 10.73 0.08
CA GLU A 61 -13.27 10.30 0.79
C GLU A 61 -13.34 10.78 2.25
N ILE A 62 -12.93 12.02 2.49
CA ILE A 62 -12.94 12.66 3.81
C ILE A 62 -13.72 13.99 3.79
N SER A 63 -14.11 14.46 4.97
CA SER A 63 -14.69 15.80 5.10
C SER A 63 -13.65 16.89 4.79
N ARG A 64 -14.09 18.01 4.21
CA ARG A 64 -13.26 19.21 3.96
C ARG A 64 -12.47 19.65 5.19
N VAL A 65 -13.09 19.64 6.37
CA VAL A 65 -12.42 20.01 7.64
C VAL A 65 -11.32 19.01 8.01
N THR A 66 -11.49 17.73 7.69
CA THR A 66 -10.44 16.72 7.91
C THR A 66 -9.29 16.90 6.94
N PHE A 67 -9.57 17.19 5.67
CA PHE A 67 -8.55 17.50 4.66
C PHE A 67 -7.69 18.70 5.08
N LEU A 68 -8.32 19.80 5.48
CA LEU A 68 -7.65 20.99 6.01
C LEU A 68 -6.69 20.65 7.17
N ARG A 69 -7.14 19.84 8.13
CA ARG A 69 -6.29 19.42 9.25
C ARG A 69 -5.12 18.54 8.83
N ILE A 70 -5.25 17.78 7.75
CA ILE A 70 -4.17 16.94 7.21
C ILE A 70 -3.13 17.84 6.53
N ILE A 71 -3.56 18.74 5.64
CA ILE A 71 -2.63 19.61 4.92
C ILE A 71 -1.89 20.55 5.87
N ASP A 72 -2.57 21.12 6.87
CA ASP A 72 -1.92 21.99 7.88
C ASP A 72 -0.82 21.22 8.65
N ARG A 73 -1.07 19.97 9.03
CA ARG A 73 -0.08 19.13 9.71
C ARG A 73 1.08 18.78 8.80
N ALA A 74 0.80 18.50 7.52
CA ALA A 74 1.80 18.18 6.53
C ALA A 74 2.75 19.37 6.31
N HIS A 75 2.20 20.59 6.13
CA HIS A 75 2.96 21.82 5.99
C HIS A 75 3.79 22.15 7.24
N GLN A 76 3.26 21.95 8.44
CA GLN A 76 4.03 22.15 9.68
C GLN A 76 5.24 21.22 9.77
N LYS A 77 5.08 19.94 9.41
CA LYS A 77 6.18 18.96 9.40
C LYS A 77 7.24 19.31 8.36
N ILE A 78 6.81 19.69 7.17
CA ILE A 78 7.72 20.13 6.09
C ILE A 78 8.49 21.37 6.53
N ALA A 79 7.78 22.40 7.03
CA ALA A 79 8.42 23.63 7.50
C ALA A 79 9.44 23.35 8.60
N LYS A 80 9.09 22.49 9.58
CA LYS A 80 10.03 22.06 10.63
C LYS A 80 11.24 21.35 10.06
N ALA A 81 11.04 20.43 9.11
CA ALA A 81 12.15 19.71 8.50
C ALA A 81 13.10 20.63 7.72
N LEU A 82 12.55 21.59 6.98
CA LEU A 82 13.35 22.56 6.21
C LEU A 82 14.10 23.55 7.11
N ILE A 83 13.46 24.06 8.17
CA ILE A 83 14.07 25.07 9.06
C ILE A 83 15.09 24.44 10.00
N SER A 84 14.78 23.27 10.58
CA SER A 84 15.64 22.61 11.57
C SER A 84 16.63 21.62 10.96
N GLY A 85 16.58 21.40 9.64
CA GLY A 85 17.48 20.48 8.93
C GLY A 85 17.20 19.00 9.27
N TYR A 86 15.93 18.62 9.43
CA TYR A 86 15.57 17.24 9.72
C TYR A 86 15.41 16.46 8.41
N ALA A 87 15.68 15.16 8.45
CA ALA A 87 15.30 14.28 7.36
C ALA A 87 13.78 14.08 7.35
N ILE A 88 13.22 13.89 6.17
CA ILE A 88 11.81 13.55 5.98
C ILE A 88 11.73 12.08 5.65
N LYS A 89 11.01 11.33 6.47
CA LYS A 89 10.67 9.93 6.25
C LYS A 89 9.19 9.81 5.94
N MET A 90 8.84 9.09 4.89
CA MET A 90 7.47 8.90 4.44
C MET A 90 6.99 7.51 4.84
N GLU A 91 6.19 7.42 5.91
CA GLU A 91 5.71 6.15 6.47
C GLU A 91 4.35 6.28 7.18
N GLY A 92 3.57 5.20 7.17
CA GLY A 92 2.37 5.06 8.00
C GLY A 92 1.14 5.81 7.49
N GLY A 93 0.10 5.86 8.34
CA GLY A 93 -1.22 6.42 8.03
C GLY A 93 -2.33 5.37 8.01
N ASP A 94 -3.54 5.76 8.39
CA ASP A 94 -4.75 4.93 8.29
C ASP A 94 -5.31 5.05 6.87
N VAL A 95 -4.61 4.48 5.88
CA VAL A 95 -4.93 4.64 4.46
C VAL A 95 -5.48 3.35 3.85
N GLU A 96 -6.47 3.49 2.97
CA GLU A 96 -6.97 2.46 2.06
C GLU A 96 -6.52 2.83 0.66
N MET A 97 -5.86 1.92 -0.04
CA MET A 97 -5.56 2.12 -1.46
C MET A 97 -6.76 1.65 -2.28
N PRO A 98 -7.32 2.45 -3.20
CA PRO A 98 -8.23 1.95 -4.20
C PRO A 98 -7.42 1.11 -5.19
N ASN A 99 -7.41 -0.21 -4.95
CA ASN A 99 -6.95 -1.24 -5.89
C ASN A 99 -5.64 -0.91 -6.62
N LEU A 100 -4.52 -0.94 -5.89
CA LEU A 100 -3.28 -1.39 -6.51
C LEU A 100 -3.26 -2.90 -6.37
N ASP A 101 -3.40 -3.57 -7.51
CA ASP A 101 -3.12 -4.95 -7.83
C ASP A 101 -2.40 -5.73 -6.71
N THR A 102 -2.93 -6.90 -6.36
CA THR A 102 -2.36 -7.85 -5.39
C THR A 102 -1.02 -8.47 -5.84
N THR A 103 -0.21 -7.75 -6.60
CA THR A 103 1.15 -8.11 -7.07
C THR A 103 2.26 -7.66 -6.13
N GLY A 104 1.94 -7.07 -4.97
CA GLY A 104 2.94 -6.87 -3.91
C GLY A 104 3.51 -8.21 -3.41
N PRO A 105 4.85 -8.39 -3.33
CA PRO A 105 5.42 -9.61 -2.79
C PRO A 105 4.99 -9.78 -1.33
N ALA A 106 4.47 -10.97 -1.00
CA ALA A 106 4.07 -11.29 0.35
C ALA A 106 5.30 -11.29 1.29
N GLY A 107 5.34 -10.35 2.24
CA GLY A 107 6.18 -10.49 3.43
C GLY A 107 7.20 -9.41 3.78
N ILE A 108 7.14 -8.19 3.23
CA ILE A 108 8.09 -7.11 3.57
C ILE A 108 7.40 -5.86 4.13
N GLY A 109 6.35 -6.05 4.93
CA GLY A 109 5.88 -4.99 5.82
C GLY A 109 6.75 -4.97 7.08
N PRO A 110 7.23 -3.80 7.56
CA PRO A 110 7.88 -3.73 8.87
C PRO A 110 6.84 -4.04 9.94
N THR A 111 6.87 -5.27 10.45
CA THR A 111 5.96 -5.78 11.46
C THR A 111 6.23 -5.09 12.79
N THR A 112 5.60 -3.95 13.03
CA THR A 112 5.33 -3.44 14.38
C THR A 112 4.16 -4.22 14.98
N GLY A 113 4.41 -5.50 15.23
CA GLY A 113 3.52 -6.39 15.96
C GLY A 113 4.24 -6.94 17.18
N ARG A 114 4.09 -6.28 18.33
CA ARG A 114 4.37 -6.88 19.63
C ARG A 114 3.48 -8.12 19.77
N GLY A 115 4.10 -9.30 19.74
CA GLY A 115 3.39 -10.56 19.93
C GLY A 115 4.30 -11.76 19.77
N PHE A 116 5.17 -11.99 20.76
CA PHE A 116 5.77 -13.30 20.97
C PHE A 116 4.67 -14.27 21.39
N GLY A 117 4.02 -14.91 20.42
CA GLY A 117 3.07 -16.00 20.62
C GLY A 117 3.54 -17.22 19.82
N ARG A 118 4.17 -18.17 20.51
CA ARG A 118 4.54 -19.48 19.99
C ARG A 118 3.26 -20.22 19.54
N GLY A 119 3.01 -20.33 18.24
CA GLY A 119 1.86 -21.04 17.68
C GLY A 119 2.14 -21.57 16.28
N ARG A 120 2.00 -22.89 16.12
CA ARG A 120 2.26 -23.66 14.90
C ARG A 120 1.39 -23.19 13.73
N GLY A 121 1.94 -23.27 12.52
CA GLY A 121 1.37 -22.65 11.33
C GLY A 121 0.05 -23.23 10.83
N ARG A 122 -0.63 -22.43 10.01
CA ARG A 122 -1.14 -22.77 8.67
C ARG A 122 -1.86 -21.54 8.14
N GLY A 123 -1.14 -20.70 7.41
CA GLY A 123 -1.74 -19.61 6.63
C GLY A 123 -2.70 -20.20 5.60
N GLN A 124 -3.99 -19.94 5.76
CA GLN A 124 -4.99 -20.14 4.71
C GLN A 124 -4.96 -18.90 3.83
N GLY A 125 -4.02 -18.86 2.89
CA GLY A 125 -4.08 -17.92 1.77
C GLY A 125 -5.11 -18.40 0.77
N LEU A 126 -6.31 -17.82 0.81
CA LEU A 126 -7.37 -18.01 -0.17
C LEU A 126 -7.13 -17.03 -1.34
N GLY A 127 -6.34 -17.45 -2.33
CA GLY A 127 -6.01 -16.63 -3.50
C GLY A 127 -5.56 -17.49 -4.67
N GLY A 128 -6.45 -18.36 -5.16
CA GLY A 128 -6.21 -19.21 -6.33
C GLY A 128 -7.27 -18.94 -7.39
N THR A 129 -6.84 -18.84 -8.64
CA THR A 129 -7.70 -18.83 -9.83
C THR A 129 -8.66 -20.04 -9.79
N ALA A 130 -9.92 -19.90 -10.22
CA ALA A 130 -10.86 -21.03 -10.23
C ALA A 130 -10.46 -22.14 -11.22
N GLU A 131 -9.81 -21.74 -12.33
CA GLU A 131 -9.44 -22.64 -13.43
C GLU A 131 -7.98 -22.40 -13.87
N CYS A 132 -7.28 -23.48 -14.16
CA CYS A 132 -6.00 -23.48 -14.86
C CYS A 132 -6.25 -23.69 -16.36
N VAL A 133 -5.49 -23.01 -17.23
CA VAL A 133 -5.59 -23.08 -18.69
C VAL A 133 -4.27 -23.56 -19.26
N CYS A 134 -4.31 -24.44 -20.26
CA CYS A 134 -3.12 -24.82 -21.00
C CYS A 134 -2.79 -23.78 -22.09
N PRO A 135 -1.56 -23.25 -22.19
CA PRO A 135 -1.19 -22.30 -23.24
C PRO A 135 -1.10 -22.94 -24.64
N ASP A 136 -0.86 -24.26 -24.73
CA ASP A 136 -0.59 -24.92 -26.01
C ASP A 136 -1.84 -25.54 -26.65
N CYS A 137 -2.85 -25.90 -25.86
CA CYS A 137 -4.09 -26.53 -26.35
C CYS A 137 -5.38 -25.93 -25.78
N GLU A 138 -5.28 -24.81 -25.06
CA GLU A 138 -6.39 -24.05 -24.45
C GLU A 138 -7.29 -24.83 -23.47
N GLU A 139 -6.89 -26.05 -23.09
CA GLU A 139 -7.65 -26.89 -22.17
C GLU A 139 -7.79 -26.25 -20.78
N LYS A 140 -9.02 -26.25 -20.25
CA LYS A 140 -9.35 -25.67 -18.93
C LYS A 140 -9.59 -26.77 -17.92
N VAL A 141 -8.92 -26.70 -16.78
CA VAL A 141 -9.02 -27.69 -15.68
C VAL A 141 -9.25 -26.95 -14.36
N PRO A 142 -10.09 -27.45 -13.45
CA PRO A 142 -10.28 -26.82 -12.14
C PRO A 142 -8.97 -26.74 -11.34
N HIS A 143 -8.73 -25.59 -10.71
CA HIS A 143 -7.54 -25.40 -9.88
C HIS A 143 -7.63 -26.23 -8.59
N THR A 144 -6.59 -27.01 -8.31
CA THR A 144 -6.51 -27.81 -7.08
C THR A 144 -5.88 -26.98 -5.97
N ARG A 145 -6.60 -26.78 -4.85
CA ARG A 145 -6.08 -26.03 -3.70
C ARG A 145 -4.76 -26.60 -3.22
N GLY A 146 -3.76 -25.74 -3.08
CA GLY A 146 -2.42 -26.12 -2.60
C GLY A 146 -1.45 -26.54 -3.71
N ILE A 147 -1.89 -26.67 -4.97
CA ILE A 147 -1.03 -26.97 -6.12
C ILE A 147 -1.10 -25.80 -7.11
N PRO A 148 -0.02 -25.01 -7.27
CA PRO A 148 0.04 -23.94 -8.27
C PRO A 148 -0.21 -24.47 -9.68
N CYS A 149 -0.96 -23.74 -10.53
CA CYS A 149 -1.28 -24.20 -11.90
C CYS A 149 -0.02 -24.59 -12.70
N ILE A 150 1.12 -23.93 -12.47
CA ILE A 150 2.39 -24.23 -13.15
C ILE A 150 2.95 -25.63 -12.83
N GLN A 151 2.54 -26.25 -11.71
CA GLN A 151 2.95 -27.60 -11.34
C GLN A 151 2.04 -28.68 -11.93
N THR A 152 0.82 -28.32 -12.37
CA THR A 152 -0.12 -29.25 -13.00
C THR A 152 0.22 -29.42 -14.49
N LYS A 153 0.22 -30.68 -14.96
CA LYS A 153 0.37 -31.01 -16.38
C LYS A 153 -0.99 -31.07 -17.07
N CYS A 154 -1.08 -30.54 -18.28
CA CYS A 154 -2.27 -30.63 -19.11
C CYS A 154 -2.57 -32.11 -19.46
N PRO A 155 -3.82 -32.58 -19.30
CA PRO A 155 -4.20 -33.96 -19.66
C PRO A 155 -4.19 -34.23 -21.18
N LYS A 156 -4.24 -33.18 -22.02
CA LYS A 156 -4.25 -33.32 -23.48
C LYS A 156 -2.86 -33.31 -24.12
N CYS A 157 -1.98 -32.40 -23.70
CA CYS A 157 -0.68 -32.21 -24.35
C CYS A 157 0.54 -32.34 -23.41
N GLY A 158 0.32 -32.48 -22.10
CA GLY A 158 1.41 -32.64 -21.12
C GLY A 158 2.11 -31.34 -20.69
N SER A 159 1.82 -30.20 -21.32
CA SER A 159 2.39 -28.89 -20.99
C SER A 159 1.96 -28.36 -19.62
N ARG A 160 2.76 -27.47 -19.03
CA ARG A 160 2.44 -26.83 -17.74
C ARG A 160 1.27 -25.87 -17.89
N MET A 161 0.31 -25.92 -16.97
CA MET A 161 -0.85 -25.04 -17.01
C MET A 161 -0.54 -23.64 -16.44
N THR A 162 -1.29 -22.64 -16.86
CA THR A 162 -1.23 -21.25 -16.37
C THR A 162 -2.55 -20.88 -15.68
N GLY A 163 -2.52 -19.98 -14.70
CA GLY A 163 -3.75 -19.54 -14.02
C GLY A 163 -4.50 -18.52 -14.87
N LYS A 164 -5.79 -18.74 -15.16
CA LYS A 164 -6.62 -17.70 -15.77
C LYS A 164 -7.13 -16.80 -14.67
N PHE A 165 -6.75 -15.52 -14.71
CA PHE A 165 -7.31 -14.51 -13.81
C PHE A 165 -8.83 -14.44 -14.02
N CYS A 166 -9.60 -14.79 -13.00
CA CYS A 166 -11.04 -14.57 -13.00
C CYS A 166 -11.28 -13.09 -12.66
N GLY A 167 -11.38 -12.26 -13.68
CA GLY A 167 -11.89 -10.90 -13.58
C GLY A 167 -13.26 -10.84 -14.27
N LYS A 168 -14.33 -10.94 -13.49
CA LYS A 168 -15.63 -10.29 -13.72
C LYS A 168 -16.26 -9.98 -12.38
#